data_AF-A0A5E4AC29-F1
#
_entry.id   AF-A0A5E4AC29-F1
#
_cell.length_a   1.000
_cell.length_b   1.000
_cell.length_c   1.000
_cell.angle_alpha   90.00
_cell.angle_beta   90.00
_cell.angle_gamma   90.00
#
_symmetry.space_group_name_H-M   'P 1'
#
loop_
_entity.id
_entity.type
_entity.pdbx_description
1 polymer ?
#
loop_
_entity_poly.entity_id
_entity_poly.type
_entity_poly.pdbx_seq_one_letter_code
_entity_poly.pdbx_strand_id
1 'polypeptide(L)'
;MYPPPAPAPHRDFISVTLSLGESYDNSKSRRRRSCWRKWKQLSRLQQNMIIFLLAFLILCGFLSYIHMADQWKALSGKPTEERKMMPEVPGLKPANPPVLPAPQKADASPAFSKMLPQRPRKHFRRGPPHLQIRAPNTDSKAGTQGDTKERAAAPGDAHQEENTQRTVISWRGAVIEPEQGTGLPLRRAEAPAKPSPLVTRMQKEPALLNERQEGVIEAFRHAWKGYRQFAWGHDELRPVSKSFSEWFGLGLTLIDALDTMWILGLKQEFEEARMWVSQKLNFKKDVDVNLFESTIRILGGLLSTYHLSGDRLFLRKAKDFGNRLMPAFMTPSKIPYSDVNIGTGVAHPPQWTSDSTVSEVTSIQLEFRELSRLTGVKKFQEAAEEVTRHVHHLSGKKDGLVPMFINTHSGSFTHLGVFTLGARADSYYEYLLKQWIQGGKQETQLLEDYLAAIEGIKTHLVRHSEPNKLTFIGELTHDRFSAKMDHLVCFLPGTLALGVHHGLPTDHMELARALMETCYQMNRQMETGLSPEIVHFNLYPPTDNLDVKVKPADRHNLLRPETVESLFYLYRTTGDRKYQDWGWEILQSFNKYTRVSPQLPSCHRSTG
;
A
#
# COMPACT_ATOMS: atom_id res chain seq x y z
N MET A 1 60.67 26.13 -14.79
CA MET A 1 61.45 27.35 -15.08
C MET A 1 60.59 28.29 -15.92
N TYR A 2 60.27 29.45 -15.34
CA TYR A 2 59.66 30.71 -15.82
C TYR A 2 58.54 30.77 -16.91
N PRO A 3 57.57 31.70 -16.77
CA PRO A 3 56.22 31.64 -17.34
C PRO A 3 56.00 32.54 -18.57
N PRO A 4 54.90 32.36 -19.33
CA PRO A 4 54.41 33.37 -20.27
C PRO A 4 53.56 34.48 -19.59
N PRO A 5 53.45 35.68 -20.19
CA PRO A 5 53.08 36.92 -19.51
C PRO A 5 51.56 37.22 -19.46
N ALA A 6 51.21 38.19 -18.60
CA ALA A 6 49.87 38.60 -18.19
C ALA A 6 49.00 39.29 -19.28
N PRO A 7 47.66 39.26 -19.15
CA PRO A 7 46.73 39.86 -20.12
C PRO A 7 46.55 41.37 -19.96
N ALA A 8 46.32 42.08 -21.07
CA ALA A 8 46.04 43.53 -21.13
C ALA A 8 44.52 43.83 -21.09
N PRO A 9 44.09 45.03 -20.64
CA PRO A 9 42.75 45.27 -20.08
C PRO A 9 41.70 45.87 -21.06
N HIS A 10 40.43 45.75 -20.62
CA HIS A 10 39.16 46.22 -21.18
C HIS A 10 39.17 47.54 -21.98
N ARG A 11 38.38 47.58 -23.06
CA ARG A 11 37.77 48.81 -23.60
C ARG A 11 36.27 48.62 -23.81
N ASP A 12 35.50 49.41 -23.07
CA ASP A 12 34.06 49.57 -23.22
C ASP A 12 33.75 50.45 -24.44
N PHE A 13 32.78 50.05 -25.25
CA PHE A 13 32.08 50.97 -26.15
C PHE A 13 30.57 50.79 -25.97
N ILE A 14 29.94 51.89 -25.55
CA ILE A 14 28.50 52.11 -25.52
C ILE A 14 28.11 52.72 -26.86
N SER A 15 27.16 52.11 -27.57
CA SER A 15 26.43 52.78 -28.64
C SER A 15 24.93 52.73 -28.34
N VAL A 16 24.37 53.89 -28.01
CA VAL A 16 22.92 54.15 -27.98
C VAL A 16 22.55 54.77 -29.32
N THR A 17 21.55 54.22 -30.01
CA THR A 17 20.83 54.94 -31.06
C THR A 17 19.35 54.63 -30.96
N LEU A 18 18.58 55.71 -31.06
CA LEU A 18 17.19 55.90 -30.64
C LEU A 18 16.16 55.35 -31.63
N SER A 19 15.00 55.00 -31.06
CA SER A 19 13.82 54.40 -31.68
C SER A 19 13.03 55.33 -32.61
N LEU A 20 12.42 54.72 -33.64
CA LEU A 20 11.16 55.04 -34.33
C LEU A 20 10.68 53.66 -34.84
N GLY A 21 9.58 53.03 -34.46
CA GLY A 21 8.25 53.46 -34.09
C GLY A 21 7.30 52.40 -34.67
N GLU A 22 6.77 51.52 -33.80
CA GLU A 22 5.51 50.71 -33.85
C GLU A 22 5.21 49.82 -35.10
N SER A 23 4.61 48.63 -35.03
CA SER A 23 4.15 47.69 -33.99
C SER A 23 3.63 46.45 -34.77
N TYR A 24 3.98 45.22 -34.39
CA TYR A 24 3.09 44.04 -34.36
C TYR A 24 3.87 42.83 -33.80
N ASP A 25 3.45 42.40 -32.62
CA ASP A 25 4.12 41.45 -31.73
C ASP A 25 3.32 40.14 -31.68
N ASN A 26 4.00 38.98 -31.76
CA ASN A 26 3.62 37.82 -30.95
C ASN A 26 4.69 36.72 -31.00
N SER A 27 5.48 36.62 -29.93
CA SER A 27 6.32 35.46 -29.64
C SER A 27 6.16 34.97 -28.20
N LYS A 28 6.06 33.64 -28.08
CA LYS A 28 6.70 32.71 -27.11
C LYS A 28 6.88 33.09 -25.62
N SER A 29 6.64 32.06 -24.80
CA SER A 29 7.43 31.65 -23.62
C SER A 29 7.38 32.50 -22.34
N ARG A 30 6.67 32.00 -21.32
CA ARG A 30 6.69 32.54 -19.96
C ARG A 30 7.79 31.86 -19.13
N ARG A 31 9.02 32.37 -19.17
CA ARG A 31 10.07 32.08 -18.17
C ARG A 31 9.73 32.81 -16.86
N ARG A 32 9.59 32.08 -15.74
CA ARG A 32 9.49 32.67 -14.39
C ARG A 32 10.81 33.39 -14.06
N ARG A 33 10.76 34.72 -13.92
CA ARG A 33 11.88 35.53 -13.41
C ARG A 33 11.81 35.54 -11.87
N SER A 34 12.93 35.24 -11.20
CA SER A 34 13.06 35.23 -9.74
C SER A 34 12.78 36.62 -9.14
N CYS A 35 11.84 36.70 -8.19
CA CYS A 35 11.48 37.92 -7.44
C CYS A 35 12.68 38.57 -6.75
N TRP A 36 13.71 37.77 -6.45
CA TRP A 36 14.91 38.21 -5.76
C TRP A 36 15.78 39.17 -6.59
N ARG A 37 15.76 39.04 -7.93
CA ARG A 37 16.45 39.99 -8.81
C ARG A 37 15.73 41.33 -8.90
N LYS A 38 14.39 41.34 -8.86
CA LYS A 38 13.61 42.59 -8.79
C LYS A 38 13.76 43.28 -7.44
N TRP A 39 13.88 42.51 -6.36
CA TRP A 39 14.13 43.06 -5.02
C TRP A 39 15.43 43.87 -4.96
N LYS A 40 16.53 43.35 -5.54
CA LYS A 40 17.82 44.05 -5.61
C LYS A 40 17.84 45.28 -6.52
N GLN A 41 16.81 45.49 -7.35
CA GLN A 41 16.68 46.67 -8.22
C GLN A 41 15.97 47.85 -7.55
N LEU A 42 15.35 47.65 -6.38
CA LEU A 42 14.68 48.71 -5.63
C LEU A 42 15.70 49.57 -4.86
N SER A 43 15.45 50.87 -4.74
CA SER A 43 16.29 51.75 -3.93
C SER A 43 16.19 51.37 -2.45
N ARG A 44 17.22 51.70 -1.65
CA ARG A 44 17.21 51.43 -0.20
C ARG A 44 15.97 52.01 0.50
N LEU A 45 15.50 53.17 0.04
CA LEU A 45 14.28 53.81 0.55
C LEU A 45 13.03 52.96 0.25
N GLN A 46 12.91 52.43 -0.98
CA GLN A 46 11.77 51.60 -1.39
C GLN A 46 11.76 50.25 -0.68
N GLN A 47 12.92 49.63 -0.48
CA GLN A 47 13.04 48.39 0.30
C GLN A 47 12.61 48.61 1.76
N ASN A 48 13.07 49.70 2.38
CA ASN A 48 12.71 50.04 3.76
C ASN A 48 11.21 50.36 3.90
N MET A 49 10.60 51.04 2.93
CA MET A 49 9.15 51.29 2.91
C MET A 49 8.35 49.99 2.82
N ILE A 50 8.77 49.03 1.99
CA ILE A 50 8.08 47.73 1.86
C ILE A 50 8.23 46.89 3.14
N ILE A 51 9.43 46.88 3.74
CA ILE A 51 9.67 46.17 5.00
C ILE A 51 8.84 46.80 6.13
N PHE A 52 8.79 48.14 6.20
CA PHE A 52 7.98 48.85 7.19
C PHE A 52 6.48 48.53 7.04
N LEU A 53 5.98 48.49 5.80
CA LEU A 53 4.57 48.18 5.53
C LEU A 53 4.23 46.73 5.89
N LEU A 54 5.14 45.78 5.66
CA LEU A 54 4.99 44.39 6.10
C LEU A 54 5.01 44.28 7.63
N ALA A 55 5.93 44.96 8.31
CA ALA A 55 6.00 44.98 9.76
C ALA A 55 4.74 45.60 10.40
N PHE A 56 4.23 46.68 9.80
CA PHE A 56 3.00 47.33 10.22
C PHE A 56 1.78 46.40 10.08
N LEU A 57 1.65 45.69 8.95
CA LEU A 57 0.57 44.72 8.75
C LEU A 57 0.62 43.56 9.74
N ILE A 58 1.82 43.07 10.08
CA ILE A 58 2.01 42.04 11.11
C ILE A 58 1.59 42.57 12.49
N LEU A 59 1.99 43.80 12.84
CA LEU A 59 1.62 44.43 14.11
C LEU A 59 0.10 44.63 14.22
N CYS A 60 -0.55 45.10 13.16
CA CYS A 60 -2.02 45.20 13.12
C CYS A 60 -2.69 43.84 13.26
N GLY A 61 -2.16 42.79 12.62
CA GLY A 61 -2.66 41.42 12.76
C GLY A 61 -2.55 40.91 14.20
N PHE A 62 -1.44 41.18 14.89
CA PHE A 62 -1.26 40.84 16.30
C PHE A 62 -2.23 41.60 17.22
N LEU A 63 -2.42 42.90 17.00
CA LEU A 63 -3.36 43.71 17.79
C LEU A 63 -4.81 43.26 17.59
N SER A 64 -5.22 42.96 16.35
CA SER A 64 -6.55 42.40 16.08
C SER A 64 -6.73 41.01 16.68
N TYR A 65 -5.69 40.18 16.71
CA TYR A 65 -5.72 38.87 17.33
C TYR A 65 -5.91 38.94 18.85
N ILE A 66 -5.20 39.85 19.53
CA ILE A 66 -5.33 40.07 20.98
C ILE A 66 -6.76 40.54 21.31
N HIS A 67 -7.29 41.50 20.53
CA HIS A 67 -8.65 42.02 20.75
C HIS A 67 -9.75 40.97 20.53
N MET A 68 -9.55 40.03 19.59
CA MET A 68 -10.46 38.90 19.37
C MET A 68 -10.35 37.83 20.47
N ALA A 69 -9.14 37.59 20.98
CA ALA A 69 -8.91 36.63 22.06
C ALA A 69 -9.54 37.10 23.40
N ASP A 70 -9.53 38.40 23.68
CA ASP A 70 -10.17 38.96 24.88
C ASP A 70 -11.71 38.92 24.80
N GLN A 71 -12.30 39.11 23.61
CA GLN A 71 -13.75 38.91 23.42
C GLN A 71 -14.18 37.44 23.62
N TRP A 72 -13.34 36.47 23.25
CA TRP A 72 -13.62 35.05 23.49
C TRP A 72 -13.50 34.65 24.96
N LYS A 73 -12.59 35.25 25.72
CA LYS A 73 -12.50 35.04 27.18
C LYS A 73 -13.68 35.66 27.94
N ALA A 74 -14.25 36.76 27.46
CA ALA A 74 -15.42 37.39 28.07
C ALA A 74 -16.73 36.59 27.86
N LEU A 75 -16.81 35.78 26.81
CA LEU A 75 -17.96 34.90 26.51
C LEU A 75 -17.93 33.58 27.29
N SER A 76 -16.77 33.16 27.83
CA SER A 76 -16.61 31.89 28.53
C SER A 76 -16.68 32.00 30.07
N GLY A 77 -17.02 33.17 30.63
CA GLY A 77 -16.98 33.38 32.07
C GLY A 77 -18.18 34.14 32.63
N LYS A 78 -19.25 33.42 33.01
CA LYS A 78 -19.98 33.64 34.28
C LYS A 78 -20.92 32.47 34.65
N PRO A 79 -21.04 32.13 35.95
CA PRO A 79 -21.77 30.96 36.48
C PRO A 79 -23.14 31.32 37.07
N THR A 80 -24.03 30.35 37.25
CA THR A 80 -25.21 30.52 38.13
C THR A 80 -25.60 29.21 38.82
N GLU A 81 -25.10 29.03 40.05
CA GLU A 81 -25.91 28.51 41.14
C GLU A 81 -26.89 29.62 41.56
N GLU A 82 -28.19 29.35 41.56
CA GLU A 82 -29.20 29.86 42.51
C GLU A 82 -30.61 29.52 41.99
N ARG A 83 -31.18 28.41 42.48
CA ARG A 83 -32.59 28.34 42.90
C ARG A 83 -32.88 27.03 43.64
N LYS A 84 -32.75 27.10 44.97
CA LYS A 84 -33.49 26.24 45.91
C LYS A 84 -34.61 27.08 46.51
N MET A 85 -35.85 26.66 46.30
CA MET A 85 -36.94 26.75 47.29
C MET A 85 -38.00 25.71 46.88
N MET A 86 -38.16 24.69 47.74
CA MET A 86 -39.17 23.62 47.71
C MET A 86 -40.50 24.13 48.31
N PRO A 87 -41.66 23.47 48.06
CA PRO A 87 -42.07 22.33 48.91
C PRO A 87 -42.69 21.13 48.15
N GLU A 88 -42.52 19.94 48.75
CA GLU A 88 -43.05 18.61 48.38
C GLU A 88 -44.55 18.41 48.67
N VAL A 89 -45.25 17.54 47.90
CA VAL A 89 -46.29 16.57 48.36
C VAL A 89 -46.32 15.35 47.37
N PRO A 90 -46.59 14.10 47.81
CA PRO A 90 -46.08 12.87 47.16
C PRO A 90 -47.13 11.96 46.47
N GLY A 91 -46.64 11.08 45.58
CA GLY A 91 -47.21 9.75 45.33
C GLY A 91 -47.73 9.45 43.91
N LEU A 92 -47.08 8.52 43.20
CA LEU A 92 -47.68 7.34 42.53
C LEU A 92 -46.63 6.57 41.70
N LYS A 93 -46.74 5.23 41.75
CA LYS A 93 -45.86 4.18 41.21
C LYS A 93 -46.12 3.90 39.70
N PRO A 94 -45.30 3.06 39.02
CA PRO A 94 -45.04 3.13 37.58
C PRO A 94 -45.99 2.28 36.73
N ALA A 95 -46.17 2.66 35.46
CA ALA A 95 -46.81 1.84 34.43
C ALA A 95 -45.87 1.65 33.23
N ASN A 96 -45.67 0.40 32.85
CA ASN A 96 -44.95 -0.06 31.65
C ASN A 96 -45.90 -0.14 30.43
N PRO A 97 -45.38 -0.33 29.20
CA PRO A 97 -45.77 0.38 27.98
C PRO A 97 -46.78 -0.37 27.07
N PRO A 98 -47.33 0.26 26.01
CA PRO A 98 -48.01 -0.46 24.95
C PRO A 98 -47.06 -0.90 23.83
N VAL A 99 -47.10 -2.20 23.54
CA VAL A 99 -46.54 -2.90 22.37
C VAL A 99 -47.51 -2.81 21.20
N LEU A 100 -47.04 -2.51 19.98
CA LEU A 100 -47.72 -2.81 18.70
C LEU A 100 -46.69 -2.78 17.52
N PRO A 101 -46.98 -3.41 16.36
CA PRO A 101 -46.26 -4.61 15.90
C PRO A 101 -45.34 -4.41 14.66
N ALA A 102 -44.62 -5.48 14.33
CA ALA A 102 -43.70 -5.61 13.19
C ALA A 102 -44.37 -5.52 11.81
N PRO A 103 -43.69 -4.97 10.78
CA PRO A 103 -44.08 -5.17 9.38
C PRO A 103 -43.24 -6.23 8.68
N GLN A 104 -43.95 -7.12 7.97
CA GLN A 104 -43.44 -8.12 7.03
C GLN A 104 -43.00 -7.50 5.69
N LYS A 105 -42.17 -8.29 4.97
CA LYS A 105 -41.60 -8.05 3.64
C LYS A 105 -42.63 -7.66 2.56
N ALA A 106 -42.21 -6.84 1.61
CA ALA A 106 -42.78 -6.78 0.27
C ALA A 106 -41.70 -6.46 -0.77
N ASP A 107 -41.71 -7.25 -1.84
CA ASP A 107 -40.99 -7.07 -3.09
C ASP A 107 -41.53 -5.89 -3.93
N ALA A 108 -40.72 -5.52 -4.93
CA ALA A 108 -41.02 -4.78 -6.16
C ALA A 108 -41.08 -3.23 -6.14
N SER A 109 -40.31 -2.65 -7.07
CA SER A 109 -40.17 -1.23 -7.42
C SER A 109 -41.48 -0.57 -7.91
N PRO A 110 -41.54 0.77 -7.90
CA PRO A 110 -41.57 1.46 -9.19
C PRO A 110 -40.81 2.80 -9.25
N ALA A 111 -40.75 3.31 -10.47
CA ALA A 111 -39.92 4.36 -11.03
C ALA A 111 -40.13 5.80 -10.50
N PHE A 112 -39.02 6.54 -10.54
CA PHE A 112 -38.80 7.97 -10.84
C PHE A 112 -39.93 8.99 -10.59
N SER A 113 -39.63 9.96 -9.71
CA SER A 113 -40.16 11.32 -9.82
C SER A 113 -39.04 12.36 -9.68
N LYS A 114 -39.07 13.35 -10.58
CA LYS A 114 -38.08 14.42 -10.80
C LYS A 114 -38.10 15.43 -9.65
N MET A 115 -36.93 15.85 -9.16
CA MET A 115 -36.77 17.14 -8.46
C MET A 115 -35.80 18.06 -9.21
N LEU A 116 -36.19 19.32 -9.34
CA LEU A 116 -35.46 20.42 -9.99
C LEU A 116 -34.24 20.90 -9.17
N PRO A 117 -33.24 21.55 -9.82
CA PRO A 117 -31.89 21.68 -9.32
C PRO A 117 -31.65 22.92 -8.43
N GLN A 118 -30.89 22.75 -7.35
CA GLN A 118 -30.29 23.86 -6.59
C GLN A 118 -28.90 24.22 -7.14
N ARG A 119 -28.62 25.54 -7.18
CA ARG A 119 -27.42 26.16 -7.79
C ARG A 119 -26.11 25.77 -7.08
N PRO A 120 -24.99 25.61 -7.81
CA PRO A 120 -23.70 25.24 -7.20
C PRO A 120 -23.01 26.44 -6.52
N ARG A 121 -22.54 26.23 -5.28
CA ARG A 121 -21.59 27.12 -4.60
C ARG A 121 -20.17 26.84 -5.12
N LYS A 122 -19.40 27.90 -5.32
CA LYS A 122 -18.02 27.91 -5.85
C LYS A 122 -17.06 27.15 -4.90
N HIS A 123 -16.40 26.12 -5.41
CA HIS A 123 -15.31 25.43 -4.70
C HIS A 123 -13.94 26.05 -5.04
N PHE A 124 -13.21 26.44 -4.00
CA PHE A 124 -11.81 26.85 -4.08
C PHE A 124 -10.91 25.63 -4.32
N ARG A 125 -10.01 25.74 -5.29
CA ARG A 125 -8.95 24.76 -5.56
C ARG A 125 -7.98 24.68 -4.38
N ARG A 126 -7.73 23.47 -3.86
CA ARG A 126 -6.55 23.16 -3.02
C ARG A 126 -5.97 21.82 -3.47
N GLY A 127 -4.66 21.80 -3.70
CA GLY A 127 -3.89 20.57 -3.94
C GLY A 127 -3.75 19.73 -2.67
N PRO A 128 -3.12 18.55 -2.77
CA PRO A 128 -2.99 17.63 -1.63
C PRO A 128 -2.18 18.27 -0.48
N PRO A 129 -2.57 18.04 0.79
CA PRO A 129 -1.87 18.61 1.94
C PRO A 129 -0.60 17.82 2.28
N HIS A 130 0.50 18.53 2.51
CA HIS A 130 1.68 18.04 3.22
C HIS A 130 1.32 17.78 4.70
N LEU A 131 1.60 16.57 5.20
CA LEU A 131 1.58 16.27 6.63
C LEU A 131 2.83 16.86 7.29
N GLN A 132 2.65 17.84 8.16
CA GLN A 132 3.72 18.43 8.97
C GLN A 132 3.99 17.54 10.19
N ILE A 133 5.20 16.99 10.27
CA ILE A 133 5.73 16.33 11.47
C ILE A 133 6.37 17.41 12.36
N ARG A 134 5.94 17.46 13.63
CA ARG A 134 6.50 18.33 14.65
C ARG A 134 7.78 17.70 15.21
N ALA A 135 8.91 18.39 15.09
CA ALA A 135 10.17 17.98 15.71
C ALA A 135 10.09 18.09 17.25
N PRO A 136 10.64 17.14 18.03
CA PRO A 136 10.87 17.33 19.45
C PRO A 136 12.06 18.26 19.69
N ASN A 137 11.94 19.10 20.71
CA ASN A 137 12.99 19.99 21.19
C ASN A 137 14.27 19.23 21.56
N THR A 138 15.39 19.70 21.01
CA THR A 138 16.73 19.47 21.55
C THR A 138 16.94 20.37 22.76
N ASP A 139 17.22 19.77 23.92
CA ASP A 139 18.04 20.40 24.96
C ASP A 139 19.13 19.41 25.39
N SER A 140 20.37 19.87 25.23
CA SER A 140 21.60 19.18 25.60
C SER A 140 22.08 19.64 26.97
N LYS A 141 22.60 18.70 27.79
CA LYS A 141 23.76 18.79 28.72
C LYS A 141 23.80 17.49 29.55
N ALA A 142 24.75 16.56 29.40
CA ALA A 142 26.22 16.56 29.60
C ALA A 142 26.66 16.35 31.07
N GLY A 143 27.47 15.30 31.29
CA GLY A 143 28.26 14.97 32.51
C GLY A 143 27.58 13.93 33.42
N THR A 144 28.19 12.81 33.83
CA THR A 144 29.56 12.62 34.35
C THR A 144 29.99 11.14 34.32
N GLN A 145 31.31 10.94 34.24
CA GLN A 145 32.13 9.72 34.23
C GLN A 145 31.89 8.71 35.38
N GLY A 146 32.31 7.46 35.13
CA GLY A 146 32.51 6.42 36.14
C GLY A 146 33.23 5.18 35.56
N ASP A 147 34.54 5.12 35.79
CA ASP A 147 35.57 4.20 35.30
C ASP A 147 35.43 2.68 35.61
N THR A 148 36.18 1.90 34.81
CA THR A 148 36.87 0.60 35.10
C THR A 148 36.02 -0.67 35.31
N LYS A 149 36.39 -1.86 34.80
CA LYS A 149 37.72 -2.48 34.75
C LYS A 149 37.70 -3.71 33.82
N GLU A 150 38.76 -3.87 33.03
CA GLU A 150 39.17 -5.13 32.41
C GLU A 150 39.56 -6.19 33.45
N ARG A 151 39.35 -7.48 33.11
CA ARG A 151 40.39 -8.52 33.26
C ARG A 151 40.08 -9.75 32.39
N ALA A 152 41.03 -10.05 31.51
CA ALA A 152 41.19 -11.32 30.83
C ALA A 152 42.00 -12.31 31.69
N ALA A 153 41.75 -13.61 31.55
CA ALA A 153 42.72 -14.70 31.32
C ALA A 153 42.14 -16.09 31.67
N ALA A 154 42.31 -17.03 30.74
CA ALA A 154 42.04 -18.49 30.80
C ALA A 154 43.20 -19.24 31.52
N PRO A 155 43.46 -20.58 31.38
CA PRO A 155 42.69 -21.74 30.85
C PRO A 155 42.82 -23.05 31.70
N GLY A 156 42.24 -24.17 31.21
CA GLY A 156 42.55 -25.57 31.57
C GLY A 156 41.41 -26.32 32.27
N ASP A 157 41.09 -27.61 32.04
CA ASP A 157 41.63 -28.65 31.16
C ASP A 157 40.67 -29.88 31.17
N ALA A 158 40.80 -30.75 30.16
CA ALA A 158 40.48 -32.19 30.12
C ALA A 158 39.02 -32.78 30.15
N HIS A 159 38.64 -33.31 28.97
CA HIS A 159 38.04 -34.62 28.63
C HIS A 159 37.12 -35.40 29.61
N GLN A 160 35.90 -35.74 29.13
CA GLN A 160 35.51 -37.13 28.82
C GLN A 160 34.19 -37.21 28.02
N GLU A 161 34.21 -38.03 26.96
CA GLU A 161 33.05 -38.46 26.17
C GLU A 161 32.25 -39.53 26.94
N GLU A 162 30.91 -39.44 26.97
CA GLU A 162 30.07 -40.61 26.67
C GLU A 162 28.61 -40.22 26.31
N ASN A 163 28.30 -40.49 25.04
CA ASN A 163 27.04 -40.93 24.45
C ASN A 163 25.78 -41.04 25.36
N THR A 164 24.72 -40.28 25.05
CA THR A 164 23.35 -40.82 25.11
C THR A 164 22.37 -40.01 24.25
N GLN A 165 21.87 -40.67 23.22
CA GLN A 165 20.69 -40.27 22.46
C GLN A 165 19.48 -40.08 23.38
N ARG A 166 18.70 -39.02 23.16
CA ARG A 166 17.28 -39.03 23.55
C ARG A 166 16.40 -38.42 22.47
N THR A 167 15.43 -39.25 22.11
CA THR A 167 14.63 -39.30 20.91
C THR A 167 13.45 -38.34 20.97
N VAL A 168 13.14 -37.77 19.80
CA VAL A 168 11.95 -36.99 19.49
C VAL A 168 10.73 -37.91 19.46
N ILE A 169 9.65 -37.46 20.10
CA ILE A 169 8.34 -38.11 20.17
C ILE A 169 7.64 -37.95 18.82
N SER A 170 7.36 -39.07 18.15
CA SER A 170 6.55 -39.18 16.94
C SER A 170 5.20 -39.77 17.29
N TRP A 171 4.10 -39.05 16.98
CA TRP A 171 2.73 -39.57 17.09
C TRP A 171 2.14 -39.75 15.69
N ARG A 172 2.18 -40.98 15.16
CA ARG A 172 1.07 -41.60 14.42
C ARG A 172 1.13 -43.10 14.62
N GLY A 173 0.13 -43.63 15.32
CA GLY A 173 -0.10 -45.06 15.44
C GLY A 173 -0.78 -45.61 14.19
N ALA A 174 -0.21 -46.69 13.65
CA ALA A 174 -0.94 -47.82 13.10
C ALA A 174 0.04 -49.01 13.06
N VAL A 175 -0.33 -50.05 13.79
CA VAL A 175 0.42 -51.29 14.04
C VAL A 175 0.22 -52.24 12.87
N ILE A 176 1.30 -52.79 12.31
CA ILE A 176 1.35 -54.10 11.64
C ILE A 176 2.69 -54.75 12.01
N GLU A 177 2.65 -55.93 12.61
CA GLU A 177 3.82 -56.73 13.02
C GLU A 177 4.61 -57.28 11.81
N PRO A 178 5.94 -57.47 11.91
CA PRO A 178 6.74 -58.11 10.87
C PRO A 178 7.04 -59.57 11.19
N GLU A 179 6.82 -60.48 10.25
CA GLU A 179 7.46 -61.81 10.24
C GLU A 179 8.70 -61.82 9.33
N GLN A 180 9.71 -62.55 9.79
CA GLN A 180 11.07 -62.62 9.27
C GLN A 180 11.20 -63.55 8.06
N GLY A 181 12.07 -63.13 7.12
CA GLY A 181 13.18 -63.95 6.65
C GLY A 181 12.96 -64.92 5.49
N THR A 182 13.66 -64.65 4.38
CA THR A 182 14.67 -65.52 3.71
C THR A 182 14.57 -65.56 2.18
N GLY A 183 15.73 -65.45 1.53
CA GLY A 183 15.99 -66.06 0.21
C GLY A 183 16.02 -65.13 -1.01
N LEU A 184 17.23 -64.77 -1.45
CA LEU A 184 17.52 -64.53 -2.88
C LEU A 184 17.83 -65.89 -3.54
N PRO A 185 17.47 -66.12 -4.82
CA PRO A 185 18.42 -65.80 -5.89
C PRO A 185 17.83 -65.34 -7.24
N LEU A 186 18.51 -64.34 -7.81
CA LEU A 186 18.90 -64.13 -9.21
C LEU A 186 18.17 -64.92 -10.34
N ARG A 187 17.44 -64.22 -11.24
CA ARG A 187 17.69 -64.23 -12.71
C ARG A 187 16.72 -63.37 -13.54
N ARG A 188 17.35 -62.73 -14.54
CA ARG A 188 16.86 -62.20 -15.83
C ARG A 188 16.11 -60.86 -15.85
N ALA A 189 16.84 -59.88 -16.39
CA ALA A 189 16.33 -58.64 -16.94
C ALA A 189 15.52 -58.92 -18.22
N GLU A 190 14.30 -58.39 -18.25
CA GLU A 190 13.56 -58.05 -19.46
C GLU A 190 13.47 -56.53 -19.58
N ALA A 191 13.60 -56.04 -20.82
CA ALA A 191 13.74 -54.63 -21.15
C ALA A 191 12.49 -53.80 -20.77
N PRO A 192 12.64 -52.51 -20.40
CA PRO A 192 11.50 -51.66 -20.09
C PRO A 192 10.73 -51.30 -21.37
N ALA A 193 9.44 -51.66 -21.38
CA ALA A 193 8.49 -51.22 -22.40
C ALA A 193 8.35 -49.69 -22.37
N LYS A 194 8.36 -49.08 -23.56
CA LYS A 194 8.11 -47.65 -23.79
C LYS A 194 6.76 -47.23 -23.17
N PRO A 195 6.68 -46.09 -22.46
CA PRO A 195 5.40 -45.57 -22.02
C PRO A 195 4.61 -44.96 -23.20
N SER A 196 3.40 -45.45 -23.42
CA SER A 196 2.43 -44.89 -24.35
C SER A 196 2.02 -43.47 -23.94
N PRO A 197 1.96 -42.50 -24.87
CA PRO A 197 1.38 -41.19 -24.60
C PRO A 197 -0.11 -41.22 -24.99
N LEU A 198 -1.01 -40.84 -24.08
CA LEU A 198 -2.28 -40.14 -24.32
C LEU A 198 -3.13 -40.19 -23.04
N VAL A 199 -2.82 -39.32 -22.09
CA VAL A 199 -3.89 -38.76 -21.25
C VAL A 199 -4.49 -37.65 -22.08
N THR A 200 -5.58 -37.97 -22.78
CA THR A 200 -6.45 -36.98 -23.40
C THR A 200 -6.93 -36.07 -22.27
N ARG A 201 -6.27 -34.91 -22.13
CA ARG A 201 -6.72 -33.81 -21.29
C ARG A 201 -8.09 -33.44 -21.81
N MET A 202 -9.14 -33.95 -21.18
CA MET A 202 -10.51 -33.52 -21.45
C MET A 202 -10.50 -32.00 -21.43
N GLN A 203 -10.66 -31.40 -22.60
CA GLN A 203 -10.94 -29.97 -22.71
C GLN A 203 -12.29 -29.80 -22.01
N LYS A 204 -12.26 -29.42 -20.73
CA LYS A 204 -13.43 -28.86 -20.07
C LYS A 204 -13.85 -27.70 -20.94
N GLU A 205 -15.05 -27.79 -21.52
CA GLU A 205 -15.67 -26.62 -22.15
C GLU A 205 -15.52 -25.43 -21.20
N PRO A 206 -15.16 -24.23 -21.70
CA PRO A 206 -15.04 -23.06 -20.85
C PRO A 206 -16.39 -22.88 -20.14
N ALA A 207 -16.36 -22.94 -18.81
CA ALA A 207 -17.56 -22.75 -18.01
C ALA A 207 -18.21 -21.43 -18.44
N LEU A 208 -19.51 -21.49 -18.78
CA LEU A 208 -20.29 -20.30 -19.13
C LEU A 208 -20.14 -19.26 -18.01
N LEU A 209 -19.86 -18.02 -18.42
CA LEU A 209 -19.77 -16.89 -17.50
C LEU A 209 -21.12 -16.70 -16.79
N ASN A 210 -21.10 -16.47 -15.49
CA ASN A 210 -22.31 -16.09 -14.76
C ASN A 210 -22.51 -14.57 -14.76
N GLU A 211 -23.72 -14.12 -14.41
CA GLU A 211 -24.11 -12.70 -14.42
C GLU A 211 -23.16 -11.80 -13.60
N ARG A 212 -22.62 -12.29 -12.47
CA ARG A 212 -21.68 -11.51 -11.66
C ARG A 212 -20.33 -11.33 -12.35
N GLN A 213 -19.83 -12.38 -13.01
CA GLN A 213 -18.61 -12.30 -13.81
C GLN A 213 -18.79 -11.38 -15.02
N GLU A 214 -19.94 -11.43 -15.68
CA GLU A 214 -20.27 -10.49 -16.76
C GLU A 214 -20.31 -9.05 -16.26
N GLY A 215 -20.86 -8.80 -15.06
CA GLY A 215 -20.82 -7.49 -14.41
C GLY A 215 -19.41 -6.98 -14.13
N VAL A 216 -18.49 -7.86 -13.71
CA VAL A 216 -17.06 -7.52 -13.54
C VAL A 216 -16.42 -7.17 -14.89
N ILE A 217 -16.70 -7.96 -15.93
CA ILE A 217 -16.18 -7.71 -17.29
C ILE A 217 -16.71 -6.38 -17.85
N GLU A 218 -17.96 -6.03 -17.58
CA GLU A 218 -18.55 -4.74 -17.95
C GLU A 218 -17.83 -3.58 -17.27
N ALA A 219 -17.64 -3.66 -15.95
CA ALA A 219 -16.90 -2.66 -15.18
C ALA A 219 -15.46 -2.50 -15.69
N PHE A 220 -14.77 -3.60 -15.99
CA PHE A 220 -13.44 -3.58 -16.58
C PHE A 220 -13.45 -2.90 -17.96
N ARG A 221 -14.35 -3.30 -18.86
CA ARG A 221 -14.46 -2.69 -20.20
C ARG A 221 -14.75 -1.20 -20.13
N HIS A 222 -15.56 -0.77 -19.17
CA HIS A 222 -15.83 0.64 -18.95
C HIS A 222 -14.56 1.40 -18.51
N ALA A 223 -13.83 0.88 -17.52
CA ALA A 223 -12.57 1.47 -17.07
C ALA A 223 -11.52 1.51 -18.19
N TRP A 224 -11.34 0.38 -18.88
CA TRP A 224 -10.39 0.24 -19.99
C TRP A 224 -10.73 1.16 -21.16
N LYS A 225 -12.02 1.33 -21.49
CA LYS A 225 -12.45 2.29 -22.51
C LYS A 225 -12.03 3.73 -22.17
N GLY A 226 -12.19 4.13 -20.90
CA GLY A 226 -11.70 5.44 -20.42
C GLY A 226 -10.19 5.57 -20.57
N TYR A 227 -9.44 4.54 -20.15
CA TYR A 227 -7.99 4.51 -20.26
C TYR A 227 -7.52 4.60 -21.71
N ARG A 228 -8.05 3.74 -22.59
CA ARG A 228 -7.76 3.75 -24.03
C ARG A 228 -8.03 5.10 -24.69
N GLN A 229 -9.10 5.79 -24.29
CA GLN A 229 -9.48 7.04 -24.94
C GLN A 229 -8.64 8.23 -24.46
N PHE A 230 -8.27 8.28 -23.18
CA PHE A 230 -7.73 9.50 -22.56
C PHE A 230 -6.34 9.36 -21.93
N ALA A 231 -5.81 8.13 -21.82
CA ALA A 231 -4.56 7.83 -21.11
C ALA A 231 -3.76 6.70 -21.77
N TRP A 232 -3.99 6.38 -23.04
CA TRP A 232 -3.33 5.26 -23.72
C TRP A 232 -1.80 5.34 -23.68
N GLY A 233 -1.16 4.37 -23.02
CA GLY A 233 0.29 4.31 -22.87
C GLY A 233 0.88 5.22 -21.79
N HIS A 234 0.03 5.93 -21.05
CA HIS A 234 0.39 6.70 -19.85
C HIS A 234 0.17 5.86 -18.59
N ASP A 235 0.75 6.27 -17.47
CA ASP A 235 0.68 5.48 -16.24
C ASP A 235 -0.73 5.35 -15.67
N GLU A 236 -1.47 6.45 -15.58
CA GLU A 236 -2.77 6.48 -14.88
C GLU A 236 -3.77 7.39 -15.58
N LEU A 237 -5.03 6.95 -15.59
CA LEU A 237 -6.15 7.75 -16.05
C LEU A 237 -6.60 8.74 -14.96
N ARG A 238 -6.84 9.99 -15.36
CA ARG A 238 -7.58 10.99 -14.57
C ARG A 238 -8.99 11.13 -15.15
N PRO A 239 -9.96 10.29 -14.72
CA PRO A 239 -11.21 10.07 -15.46
C PRO A 239 -12.11 11.31 -15.52
N VAL A 240 -12.20 12.08 -14.44
CA VAL A 240 -13.03 13.30 -14.38
C VAL A 240 -12.50 14.38 -15.33
N SER A 241 -11.19 14.58 -15.37
CA SER A 241 -10.55 15.57 -16.26
C SER A 241 -10.28 15.05 -17.66
N LYS A 242 -10.56 13.76 -17.95
CA LYS A 242 -10.26 13.10 -19.23
C LYS A 242 -8.81 13.32 -19.68
N SER A 243 -7.88 13.11 -18.75
CA SER A 243 -6.44 13.30 -18.94
C SER A 243 -5.69 12.18 -18.21
N PHE A 244 -4.39 12.32 -18.01
CA PHE A 244 -3.55 11.31 -17.38
C PHE A 244 -2.57 11.93 -16.38
N SER A 245 -1.98 11.08 -15.54
CA SER A 245 -0.81 11.38 -14.71
C SER A 245 0.35 10.46 -15.11
N GLU A 246 1.57 10.95 -14.85
CA GLU A 246 2.80 10.19 -15.04
C GLU A 246 3.62 10.26 -13.76
N TRP A 247 4.23 9.14 -13.42
CA TRP A 247 5.19 9.00 -12.33
C TRP A 247 6.38 8.18 -12.81
N PHE A 248 6.14 7.02 -13.43
CA PHE A 248 7.15 6.22 -14.12
C PHE A 248 7.31 6.60 -15.60
N GLY A 249 6.21 6.98 -16.25
CA GLY A 249 6.12 7.13 -17.71
C GLY A 249 6.31 5.81 -18.45
N LEU A 250 5.80 4.70 -17.91
CA LEU A 250 6.01 3.34 -18.44
C LEU A 250 4.71 2.64 -18.83
N GLY A 251 3.58 3.34 -18.83
CA GLY A 251 2.29 2.75 -19.17
C GLY A 251 1.80 1.82 -18.08
N LEU A 252 1.96 2.24 -16.81
CA LEU A 252 1.68 1.41 -15.63
C LEU A 252 0.32 0.69 -15.69
N THR A 253 -0.80 1.41 -15.83
CA THR A 253 -2.14 0.80 -15.91
C THR A 253 -2.25 -0.22 -17.05
N LEU A 254 -1.56 0.00 -18.17
CA LEU A 254 -1.56 -0.95 -19.28
C LEU A 254 -0.88 -2.26 -18.89
N ILE A 255 0.29 -2.19 -18.25
CA ILE A 255 1.06 -3.37 -17.83
C ILE A 255 0.31 -4.12 -16.72
N ASP A 256 -0.19 -3.39 -15.73
CA ASP A 256 -0.91 -3.91 -14.56
C ASP A 256 -2.26 -4.56 -14.92
N ALA A 257 -2.79 -4.27 -16.11
CA ALA A 257 -4.05 -4.83 -16.60
C ALA A 257 -3.87 -6.02 -17.57
N LEU A 258 -2.65 -6.36 -17.99
CA LEU A 258 -2.40 -7.38 -19.02
C LEU A 258 -2.91 -8.78 -18.62
N ASP A 259 -2.57 -9.22 -17.42
CA ASP A 259 -2.99 -10.52 -16.89
C ASP A 259 -4.50 -10.55 -16.61
N THR A 260 -5.07 -9.45 -16.13
CA THR A 260 -6.51 -9.29 -15.90
C THR A 260 -7.28 -9.38 -17.21
N MET A 261 -6.85 -8.69 -18.27
CA MET A 261 -7.43 -8.84 -19.62
C MET A 261 -7.36 -10.29 -20.09
N TRP A 262 -6.24 -10.98 -19.83
CA TRP A 262 -6.08 -12.37 -20.22
C TRP A 262 -7.05 -13.30 -19.49
N ILE A 263 -7.20 -13.15 -18.17
CA ILE A 263 -8.07 -13.95 -17.29
C ILE A 263 -9.55 -13.71 -17.61
N LEU A 264 -9.93 -12.45 -17.88
CA LEU A 264 -11.30 -12.09 -18.24
C LEU A 264 -11.69 -12.46 -19.68
N GLY A 265 -10.77 -13.05 -20.46
CA GLY A 265 -11.02 -13.45 -21.85
C GLY A 265 -11.05 -12.29 -22.85
N LEU A 266 -10.56 -11.11 -22.47
CA LEU A 266 -10.52 -9.89 -23.29
C LEU A 266 -9.31 -9.91 -24.24
N LYS A 267 -9.29 -10.90 -25.15
CA LYS A 267 -8.13 -11.17 -26.02
C LYS A 267 -7.85 -10.06 -27.03
N GLN A 268 -8.87 -9.33 -27.48
CA GLN A 268 -8.69 -8.24 -28.44
C GLN A 268 -7.99 -7.04 -27.78
N GLU A 269 -8.45 -6.65 -26.60
CA GLU A 269 -7.84 -5.60 -25.79
C GLU A 269 -6.42 -5.98 -25.36
N PHE A 270 -6.21 -7.24 -24.99
CA PHE A 270 -4.90 -7.78 -24.68
C PHE A 270 -3.92 -7.64 -25.86
N GLU A 271 -4.33 -8.01 -27.08
CA GLU A 271 -3.46 -7.93 -28.25
C GLU A 271 -3.05 -6.48 -28.56
N GLU A 272 -3.97 -5.53 -28.42
CA GLU A 272 -3.68 -4.11 -28.59
C GLU A 272 -2.65 -3.61 -27.55
N ALA A 273 -2.82 -3.99 -26.27
CA ALA A 273 -1.89 -3.66 -25.21
C ALA A 273 -0.52 -4.32 -25.42
N ARG A 274 -0.50 -5.59 -25.84
CA ARG A 274 0.70 -6.35 -26.19
C ARG A 274 1.47 -5.67 -27.33
N MET A 275 0.78 -5.15 -28.35
CA MET A 275 1.40 -4.39 -29.42
C MET A 275 2.05 -3.10 -28.93
N TRP A 276 1.41 -2.39 -27.99
CA TRP A 276 2.04 -1.25 -27.34
C TRP A 276 3.30 -1.65 -26.55
N VAL A 277 3.27 -2.74 -25.78
CA VAL A 277 4.44 -3.26 -25.06
C VAL A 277 5.58 -3.58 -26.02
N SER A 278 5.27 -4.18 -27.17
CA SER A 278 6.27 -4.52 -28.18
C SER A 278 6.91 -3.27 -28.79
N GLN A 279 6.12 -2.23 -29.09
CA GLN A 279 6.55 -1.10 -29.92
C GLN A 279 6.97 0.15 -29.13
N LYS A 280 6.42 0.36 -27.93
CA LYS A 280 6.50 1.63 -27.20
C LYS A 280 7.16 1.52 -25.83
N LEU A 281 7.05 0.37 -25.15
CA LEU A 281 7.65 0.18 -23.83
C LEU A 281 9.18 0.18 -23.93
N ASN A 282 9.82 1.20 -23.34
CA ASN A 282 11.27 1.38 -23.32
C ASN A 282 11.74 1.86 -21.94
N PHE A 283 12.68 1.12 -21.36
CA PHE A 283 13.20 1.36 -20.02
C PHE A 283 14.49 2.20 -19.99
N LYS A 284 14.96 2.73 -21.13
CA LYS A 284 16.14 3.61 -21.21
C LYS A 284 15.84 5.08 -20.86
N LYS A 285 14.74 5.36 -20.16
CA LYS A 285 14.35 6.71 -19.78
C LYS A 285 15.14 7.12 -18.53
N ASP A 286 15.56 8.37 -18.48
CA ASP A 286 16.14 8.99 -17.29
C ASP A 286 15.00 9.37 -16.33
N VAL A 287 14.64 8.43 -15.47
CA VAL A 287 13.53 8.56 -14.52
C VAL A 287 13.82 7.70 -13.29
N ASP A 288 13.61 8.29 -12.12
CA ASP A 288 13.68 7.58 -10.84
C ASP A 288 12.37 6.81 -10.63
N VAL A 289 12.52 5.55 -10.24
CA VAL A 289 11.39 4.67 -9.97
C VAL A 289 11.55 4.09 -8.57
N ASN A 290 10.45 4.02 -7.81
CA ASN A 290 10.44 3.29 -6.55
C ASN A 290 10.59 1.79 -6.84
N LEU A 291 11.54 1.14 -6.17
CA LEU A 291 11.89 -0.27 -6.38
C LEU A 291 10.70 -1.21 -6.13
N PHE A 292 9.98 -0.98 -5.02
CA PHE A 292 8.86 -1.82 -4.61
C PHE A 292 7.69 -1.72 -5.59
N GLU A 293 7.19 -0.50 -5.84
CA GLU A 293 6.08 -0.25 -6.76
C GLU A 293 6.39 -0.73 -8.18
N SER A 294 7.64 -0.53 -8.63
CA SER A 294 8.10 -1.03 -9.92
C SER A 294 8.11 -2.56 -9.98
N THR A 295 8.50 -3.22 -8.89
CA THR A 295 8.61 -4.67 -8.83
C THR A 295 7.23 -5.31 -8.87
N ILE A 296 6.34 -4.95 -7.95
CA ILE A 296 5.06 -5.63 -7.81
C ILE A 296 4.12 -5.39 -9.01
N ARG A 297 4.20 -4.21 -9.64
CA ARG A 297 3.32 -3.85 -10.77
C ARG A 297 3.91 -4.19 -12.13
N ILE A 298 5.11 -3.69 -12.41
CA ILE A 298 5.72 -3.82 -13.75
C ILE A 298 6.37 -5.19 -13.89
N LEU A 299 7.28 -5.56 -12.98
CA LEU A 299 7.95 -6.86 -13.07
C LEU A 299 6.94 -7.99 -12.84
N GLY A 300 6.11 -7.89 -11.80
CA GLY A 300 5.02 -8.82 -11.50
C GLY A 300 4.06 -8.97 -12.67
N GLY A 301 3.49 -7.87 -13.19
CA GLY A 301 2.55 -7.90 -14.32
C GLY A 301 3.15 -8.52 -15.59
N LEU A 302 4.41 -8.21 -15.92
CA LEU A 302 5.10 -8.83 -17.06
C LEU A 302 5.34 -10.33 -16.86
N LEU A 303 5.72 -10.77 -15.65
CA LEU A 303 5.94 -12.18 -15.32
C LEU A 303 4.63 -12.97 -15.35
N SER A 304 3.57 -12.46 -14.72
CA SER A 304 2.22 -13.05 -14.76
C SER A 304 1.73 -13.20 -16.19
N THR A 305 1.88 -12.14 -17.00
CA THR A 305 1.47 -12.16 -18.41
C THR A 305 2.26 -13.19 -19.21
N TYR A 306 3.57 -13.32 -18.98
CA TYR A 306 4.38 -14.35 -19.61
C TYR A 306 3.87 -15.75 -19.28
N HIS A 307 3.59 -16.05 -18.01
CA HIS A 307 3.08 -17.36 -17.58
C HIS A 307 1.73 -17.69 -18.19
N LEU A 308 0.83 -16.71 -18.27
CA LEU A 308 -0.52 -16.91 -18.79
C LEU A 308 -0.56 -17.03 -20.33
N SER A 309 0.26 -16.25 -21.04
CA SER A 309 0.22 -16.16 -22.51
C SER A 309 1.26 -17.02 -23.23
N GLY A 310 2.37 -17.35 -22.57
CA GLY A 310 3.55 -17.97 -23.19
C GLY A 310 4.35 -17.04 -24.10
N ASP A 311 3.98 -15.76 -24.27
CA ASP A 311 4.69 -14.84 -25.15
C ASP A 311 6.01 -14.37 -24.52
N ARG A 312 7.13 -14.82 -25.12
CA ARG A 312 8.50 -14.49 -24.69
C ARG A 312 8.81 -13.00 -24.72
N LEU A 313 8.01 -12.16 -25.40
CA LEU A 313 8.12 -10.70 -25.32
C LEU A 313 8.13 -10.21 -23.87
N PHE A 314 7.18 -10.67 -23.05
CA PHE A 314 7.02 -10.20 -21.69
C PHE A 314 8.18 -10.63 -20.81
N LEU A 315 8.68 -11.87 -20.94
CA LEU A 315 9.89 -12.31 -20.23
C LEU A 315 11.14 -11.52 -20.65
N ARG A 316 11.29 -11.17 -21.93
CA ARG A 316 12.40 -10.31 -22.38
C ARG A 316 12.33 -8.92 -21.74
N LYS A 317 11.13 -8.32 -21.66
CA LYS A 317 10.92 -7.03 -21.01
C LYS A 317 11.15 -7.11 -19.49
N ALA A 318 10.64 -8.16 -18.83
CA ALA A 318 10.86 -8.44 -17.41
C ALA A 318 12.36 -8.54 -17.09
N LYS A 319 13.14 -9.26 -17.92
CA LYS A 319 14.59 -9.37 -17.76
C LYS A 319 15.30 -8.03 -17.93
N ASP A 320 14.97 -7.23 -18.96
CA ASP A 320 15.56 -5.89 -19.14
C ASP A 320 15.25 -4.99 -17.93
N PHE A 321 14.00 -4.98 -17.48
CA PHE A 321 13.57 -4.18 -16.34
C PHE A 321 14.25 -4.61 -15.03
N GLY A 322 14.24 -5.90 -14.69
CA GLY A 322 14.91 -6.41 -13.49
C GLY A 322 16.41 -6.08 -13.47
N ASN A 323 17.10 -6.11 -14.63
CA ASN A 323 18.50 -5.69 -14.69
C ASN A 323 18.72 -4.22 -14.30
N ARG A 324 17.76 -3.34 -14.61
CA ARG A 324 17.82 -1.91 -14.30
C ARG A 324 17.50 -1.58 -12.85
N LEU A 325 16.80 -2.49 -12.16
CA LEU A 325 16.51 -2.36 -10.73
C LEU A 325 17.67 -2.81 -9.83
N MET A 326 18.56 -3.66 -10.34
CA MET A 326 19.70 -4.19 -9.56
C MET A 326 20.59 -3.14 -8.85
N PRO A 327 20.85 -1.95 -9.42
CA PRO A 327 21.64 -0.94 -8.72
C PRO A 327 21.05 -0.49 -7.37
N ALA A 328 19.75 -0.67 -7.14
CA ALA A 328 19.12 -0.36 -5.86
C ALA A 328 19.74 -1.13 -4.68
N PHE A 329 20.24 -2.35 -4.91
CA PHE A 329 20.87 -3.21 -3.91
C PHE A 329 22.35 -2.86 -3.64
N MET A 330 22.91 -1.86 -4.32
CA MET A 330 24.30 -1.42 -4.15
C MET A 330 24.45 -0.52 -2.92
N THR A 331 24.13 -1.08 -1.75
CA THR A 331 24.25 -0.42 -0.44
C THR A 331 25.28 -1.14 0.45
N PRO A 332 25.77 -0.50 1.52
CA PRO A 332 26.67 -1.16 2.46
C PRO A 332 26.07 -2.41 3.10
N SER A 333 24.78 -2.38 3.49
CA SER A 333 24.11 -3.50 4.15
C SER A 333 23.41 -4.48 3.20
N LYS A 334 23.40 -4.21 1.89
CA LYS A 334 22.62 -4.93 0.86
C LYS A 334 21.10 -4.78 0.97
N ILE A 335 20.61 -4.08 2.00
CA ILE A 335 19.23 -3.59 2.02
C ILE A 335 19.09 -2.51 0.94
N PRO A 336 18.20 -2.69 -0.05
CA PRO A 336 18.16 -1.80 -1.19
C PRO A 336 17.65 -0.40 -0.81
N TYR A 337 18.09 0.60 -1.56
CA TYR A 337 17.47 1.93 -1.56
C TYR A 337 16.02 1.86 -2.05
N SER A 338 15.22 2.85 -1.66
CA SER A 338 13.83 3.00 -2.11
C SER A 338 13.72 3.27 -3.61
N ASP A 339 14.63 4.08 -4.16
CA ASP A 339 14.52 4.61 -5.52
C ASP A 339 15.76 4.28 -6.36
N VAL A 340 15.53 4.00 -7.64
CA VAL A 340 16.57 3.75 -8.64
C VAL A 340 16.20 4.38 -9.97
N ASN A 341 17.17 5.05 -10.58
CA ASN A 341 17.03 5.57 -11.92
C ASN A 341 17.26 4.46 -12.95
N ILE A 342 16.22 4.09 -13.70
CA ILE A 342 16.31 2.96 -14.65
C ILE A 342 17.12 3.28 -15.92
N GLY A 343 17.39 4.56 -16.19
CA GLY A 343 18.18 5.02 -17.33
C GLY A 343 19.66 5.13 -17.01
N THR A 344 19.99 5.78 -15.89
CA THR A 344 21.37 6.07 -15.47
C THR A 344 21.95 5.01 -14.53
N GLY A 345 21.11 4.23 -13.85
CA GLY A 345 21.52 3.24 -12.85
C GLY A 345 21.90 3.84 -11.50
N VAL A 346 21.67 5.14 -11.28
CA VAL A 346 21.90 5.79 -9.97
C VAL A 346 20.75 5.43 -9.04
N ALA A 347 21.05 4.86 -7.88
CA ALA A 347 20.08 4.58 -6.83
C ALA A 347 20.35 5.44 -5.59
N HIS A 348 19.29 5.81 -4.87
CA HIS A 348 19.38 6.67 -3.70
C HIS A 348 18.19 6.48 -2.75
N PRO A 349 18.36 6.77 -1.45
CA PRO A 349 17.24 6.81 -0.52
C PRO A 349 16.45 8.12 -0.70
N PRO A 350 15.34 8.32 0.04
CA PRO A 350 14.64 9.61 0.04
C PRO A 350 15.55 10.73 0.60
N GLN A 351 15.35 11.97 0.16
CA GLN A 351 16.24 13.09 0.57
C GLN A 351 16.32 13.34 2.08
N TRP A 352 15.32 12.91 2.85
CA TRP A 352 15.19 13.18 4.27
C TRP A 352 15.67 12.04 5.17
N THR A 353 16.09 10.88 4.63
CA THR A 353 16.53 9.74 5.44
C THR A 353 17.45 8.82 4.64
N SER A 354 18.20 7.95 5.32
CA SER A 354 18.90 6.81 4.70
C SER A 354 18.15 5.49 4.91
N ASP A 355 16.94 5.56 5.46
CA ASP A 355 16.09 4.40 5.71
C ASP A 355 15.27 4.05 4.47
N SER A 356 15.10 2.74 4.28
CA SER A 356 14.08 2.17 3.40
C SER A 356 12.90 1.69 4.25
N THR A 357 11.74 1.58 3.62
CA THR A 357 10.55 0.98 4.24
C THR A 357 10.71 -0.54 4.32
N VAL A 358 10.32 -1.17 5.43
CA VAL A 358 10.48 -2.63 5.61
C VAL A 358 9.65 -3.40 4.60
N SER A 359 8.36 -3.11 4.45
CA SER A 359 7.53 -3.78 3.45
C SER A 359 8.10 -3.62 2.03
N GLU A 360 8.60 -2.44 1.66
CA GLU A 360 9.17 -2.22 0.32
C GLU A 360 10.35 -3.15 0.01
N VAL A 361 11.23 -3.43 0.98
CA VAL A 361 12.40 -4.29 0.75
C VAL A 361 12.10 -5.77 0.93
N THR A 362 11.02 -6.12 1.62
CA THR A 362 10.59 -7.51 1.87
C THR A 362 9.40 -7.98 1.04
N SER A 363 9.00 -7.17 0.05
CA SER A 363 7.88 -7.46 -0.84
C SER A 363 8.27 -7.37 -2.32
N ILE A 364 9.45 -7.89 -2.64
CA ILE A 364 10.04 -7.96 -4.00
C ILE A 364 10.56 -9.35 -4.36
N GLN A 365 10.48 -10.28 -3.41
CA GLN A 365 11.18 -11.57 -3.47
C GLN A 365 10.54 -12.52 -4.47
N LEU A 366 9.20 -12.58 -4.53
CA LEU A 366 8.49 -13.50 -5.42
C LEU A 366 8.89 -13.27 -6.88
N GLU A 367 8.94 -12.01 -7.28
CA GLU A 367 9.25 -11.56 -8.64
C GLU A 367 10.72 -11.80 -8.98
N PHE A 368 11.64 -11.45 -8.07
CA PHE A 368 13.07 -11.62 -8.30
C PHE A 368 13.48 -13.10 -8.31
N ARG A 369 12.92 -13.93 -7.42
CA ARG A 369 13.08 -15.39 -7.43
C ARG A 369 12.59 -15.99 -8.75
N GLU A 370 11.40 -15.61 -9.18
CA GLU A 370 10.81 -16.13 -10.42
C GLU A 370 11.58 -15.66 -11.66
N LEU A 371 12.05 -14.40 -11.68
CA LEU A 371 12.87 -13.89 -12.76
C LEU A 371 14.20 -14.66 -12.88
N SER A 372 14.84 -14.98 -11.76
CA SER A 372 16.01 -15.86 -11.74
C SER A 372 15.69 -17.25 -12.28
N ARG A 373 14.59 -17.87 -11.83
CA ARG A 373 14.16 -19.20 -12.28
C ARG A 373 13.93 -19.25 -13.79
N LEU A 374 13.26 -18.25 -14.37
CA LEU A 374 12.95 -18.20 -15.79
C LEU A 374 14.14 -17.84 -16.68
N THR A 375 15.08 -17.03 -16.17
CA THR A 375 16.21 -16.54 -16.98
C THR A 375 17.49 -17.34 -16.79
N GLY A 376 17.58 -18.17 -15.75
CA GLY A 376 18.80 -18.86 -15.32
C GLY A 376 19.86 -17.94 -14.69
N VAL A 377 19.55 -16.64 -14.50
CA VAL A 377 20.48 -15.66 -13.93
C VAL A 377 20.22 -15.51 -12.43
N LYS A 378 21.14 -15.99 -11.59
CA LYS A 378 20.93 -16.08 -10.14
C LYS A 378 20.91 -14.75 -9.37
N LYS A 379 21.54 -13.70 -9.91
CA LYS A 379 21.72 -12.42 -9.20
C LYS A 379 20.42 -11.77 -8.69
N PHE A 380 19.27 -12.02 -9.33
CA PHE A 380 17.99 -11.46 -8.90
C PHE A 380 17.53 -12.12 -7.61
N GLN A 381 17.44 -13.45 -7.61
CA GLN A 381 17.14 -14.28 -6.45
C GLN A 381 18.13 -14.03 -5.30
N GLU A 382 19.43 -14.08 -5.58
CA GLU A 382 20.48 -13.88 -4.56
C GLU A 382 20.33 -12.53 -3.84
N ALA A 383 20.06 -11.45 -4.58
CA ALA A 383 19.88 -10.13 -3.99
C ALA A 383 18.62 -10.03 -3.11
N ALA A 384 17.50 -10.59 -3.56
CA ALA A 384 16.24 -10.53 -2.82
C ALA A 384 16.25 -11.45 -1.58
N GLU A 385 16.86 -12.63 -1.68
CA GLU A 385 17.02 -13.58 -0.57
C GLU A 385 18.02 -13.10 0.48
N GLU A 386 19.04 -12.33 0.09
CA GLU A 386 19.95 -11.69 1.05
C GLU A 386 19.19 -10.77 2.01
N VAL A 387 18.24 -9.98 1.49
CA VAL A 387 17.38 -9.11 2.30
C VAL A 387 16.54 -9.94 3.29
N THR A 388 15.91 -11.01 2.82
CA THR A 388 15.11 -11.90 3.66
C THR A 388 15.95 -12.54 4.77
N ARG A 389 17.12 -13.07 4.42
CA ARG A 389 18.04 -13.67 5.39
C ARG A 389 18.54 -12.65 6.40
N HIS A 390 18.82 -11.42 5.97
CA HIS A 390 19.25 -10.35 6.86
C HIS A 390 18.14 -9.99 7.85
N VAL A 391 16.91 -9.74 7.36
CA VAL A 391 15.75 -9.40 8.19
C VAL A 391 15.38 -10.51 9.18
N HIS A 392 15.54 -11.78 8.81
CA HIS A 392 15.33 -12.92 9.71
C HIS A 392 16.13 -12.76 11.03
N HIS A 393 17.42 -12.39 10.94
CA HIS A 393 18.33 -12.31 12.08
C HIS A 393 18.29 -10.98 12.86
N LEU A 394 17.48 -10.00 12.43
CA LEU A 394 17.45 -8.70 13.07
C LEU A 394 16.74 -8.71 14.44
N SER A 395 17.41 -8.10 15.42
CA SER A 395 16.82 -7.73 16.71
C SER A 395 15.84 -6.55 16.57
N GLY A 396 15.00 -6.32 17.58
CA GLY A 396 14.05 -5.19 17.61
C GLY A 396 12.64 -5.54 17.12
N LYS A 397 12.44 -6.80 16.70
CA LYS A 397 11.10 -7.39 16.53
C LYS A 397 10.41 -7.53 17.89
N LYS A 398 9.08 -7.44 17.91
CA LYS A 398 8.26 -7.77 19.09
C LYS A 398 7.41 -9.00 18.77
N ASP A 399 7.86 -10.17 19.21
CA ASP A 399 7.21 -11.46 18.92
C ASP A 399 6.86 -11.61 17.42
N GLY A 400 7.87 -11.43 16.56
CA GLY A 400 7.70 -11.50 15.10
C GLY A 400 7.19 -10.23 14.42
N LEU A 401 6.65 -9.25 15.16
CA LEU A 401 6.25 -7.95 14.61
C LEU A 401 7.47 -7.11 14.26
N VAL A 402 7.53 -6.58 13.04
CA VAL A 402 8.65 -5.75 12.56
C VAL A 402 8.36 -4.25 12.68
N PRO A 403 9.39 -3.42 12.96
CA PRO A 403 9.30 -1.97 12.79
C PRO A 403 9.04 -1.56 11.33
N MET A 404 8.69 -0.30 11.09
CA MET A 404 8.33 0.19 9.75
C MET A 404 9.51 0.48 8.83
N PHE A 405 10.71 0.70 9.40
CA PHE A 405 11.86 1.22 8.66
C PHE A 405 13.14 0.44 8.98
N ILE A 406 14.03 0.37 7.99
CA ILE A 406 15.32 -0.30 8.06
C ILE A 406 16.39 0.56 7.39
N ASN A 407 17.52 0.74 8.05
CA ASN A 407 18.58 1.61 7.56
C ASN A 407 19.44 0.92 6.49
N THR A 408 19.63 1.57 5.34
CA THR A 408 20.40 1.00 4.21
C THR A 408 21.92 0.97 4.41
N HIS A 409 22.44 1.68 5.41
CA HIS A 409 23.87 1.68 5.74
C HIS A 409 24.20 0.67 6.82
N SER A 410 23.48 0.71 7.95
CA SER A 410 23.72 -0.20 9.09
C SER A 410 23.01 -1.54 8.96
N GLY A 411 21.97 -1.64 8.12
CA GLY A 411 21.11 -2.82 8.02
C GLY A 411 20.20 -3.01 9.24
N SER A 412 20.19 -2.13 10.23
CA SER A 412 19.37 -2.29 11.43
C SER A 412 18.01 -1.64 11.28
N PHE A 413 16.99 -2.17 11.98
CA PHE A 413 15.70 -1.49 12.07
C PHE A 413 15.83 -0.12 12.74
N THR A 414 15.01 0.83 12.29
CA THR A 414 14.82 2.15 12.91
C THR A 414 13.36 2.28 13.37
N HIS A 415 13.02 3.38 14.05
CA HIS A 415 11.67 3.57 14.61
C HIS A 415 11.21 2.40 15.50
N LEU A 416 12.14 1.88 16.32
CA LEU A 416 11.88 0.76 17.23
C LEU A 416 10.69 1.04 18.15
N GLY A 417 9.94 -0.01 18.48
CA GLY A 417 8.77 0.09 19.35
C GLY A 417 7.49 0.56 18.65
N VAL A 418 7.50 0.80 17.35
CA VAL A 418 6.32 1.15 16.55
C VAL A 418 5.97 0.01 15.59
N PHE A 419 4.80 -0.59 15.78
CA PHE A 419 4.35 -1.77 15.05
C PHE A 419 2.95 -1.53 14.46
N THR A 420 2.81 -1.80 13.17
CA THR A 420 1.56 -1.73 12.42
C THR A 420 1.50 -2.89 11.44
N LEU A 421 0.30 -3.24 11.00
CA LEU A 421 0.06 -4.13 9.86
C LEU A 421 -0.47 -3.38 8.64
N GLY A 422 -0.58 -2.06 8.73
CA GLY A 422 -0.94 -1.20 7.62
C GLY A 422 0.29 -0.85 6.78
N ALA A 423 0.24 0.35 6.19
CA ALA A 423 1.31 0.82 5.32
C ALA A 423 2.68 0.68 5.99
N ARG A 424 3.68 0.27 5.22
CA ARG A 424 5.11 0.09 5.58
C ARG A 424 5.50 -1.24 6.22
N ALA A 425 4.54 -2.07 6.60
CA ALA A 425 4.82 -3.37 7.22
C ALA A 425 3.90 -4.50 6.74
N ASP A 426 2.69 -4.19 6.27
CA ASP A 426 1.71 -5.14 5.71
C ASP A 426 2.32 -6.35 4.96
N SER A 427 2.87 -6.09 3.78
CA SER A 427 3.24 -7.13 2.81
C SER A 427 4.52 -7.88 3.17
N TYR A 428 5.27 -7.44 4.19
CA TYR A 428 6.31 -8.28 4.82
C TYR A 428 5.68 -9.60 5.30
N TYR A 429 4.58 -9.52 6.06
CA TYR A 429 3.91 -10.69 6.62
C TYR A 429 3.29 -11.56 5.52
N GLU A 430 2.78 -10.92 4.47
CA GLU A 430 2.24 -11.60 3.29
C GLU A 430 3.32 -12.39 2.55
N TYR A 431 4.48 -11.77 2.30
CA TYR A 431 5.55 -12.37 1.51
C TYR A 431 6.31 -13.45 2.26
N LEU A 432 6.34 -13.45 3.60
CA LEU A 432 6.85 -14.61 4.35
C LEU A 432 6.09 -15.87 3.96
N LEU A 433 4.75 -15.82 4.02
CA LEU A 433 3.91 -16.97 3.66
C LEU A 433 4.00 -17.30 2.17
N LYS A 434 3.87 -16.29 1.30
CA LYS A 434 3.83 -16.51 -0.15
C LYS A 434 5.16 -17.04 -0.68
N GLN A 435 6.31 -16.61 -0.13
CA GLN A 435 7.61 -17.18 -0.49
C GLN A 435 7.74 -18.63 -0.05
N TRP A 436 7.32 -18.97 1.18
CA TRP A 436 7.32 -20.35 1.66
C TRP A 436 6.49 -21.26 0.73
N ILE A 437 5.32 -20.79 0.30
CA ILE A 437 4.48 -21.50 -0.68
C ILE A 437 5.19 -21.61 -2.04
N GLN A 438 5.74 -20.51 -2.56
CA GLN A 438 6.43 -20.47 -3.86
C GLN A 438 7.64 -21.41 -3.91
N GLY A 439 8.40 -21.51 -2.81
CA GLY A 439 9.54 -22.40 -2.63
C GLY A 439 9.17 -23.88 -2.42
N GLY A 440 7.90 -24.25 -2.61
CA GLY A 440 7.45 -25.62 -2.42
C GLY A 440 7.43 -26.05 -0.96
N LYS A 441 7.28 -25.11 -0.02
CA LYS A 441 7.17 -25.33 1.44
C LYS A 441 8.45 -25.82 2.13
N GLN A 442 9.61 -25.62 1.50
CA GLN A 442 10.88 -26.16 1.99
C GLN A 442 11.68 -25.20 2.90
N GLU A 443 11.43 -23.89 2.80
CA GLU A 443 12.17 -22.85 3.52
C GLU A 443 11.56 -22.58 4.90
N THR A 444 11.96 -23.35 5.92
CA THR A 444 11.31 -23.33 7.24
C THR A 444 11.40 -21.98 7.95
N GLN A 445 12.49 -21.22 7.77
CA GLN A 445 12.67 -19.90 8.39
C GLN A 445 11.57 -18.91 8.02
N LEU A 446 11.11 -18.93 6.76
CA LEU A 446 9.99 -18.09 6.32
C LEU A 446 8.69 -18.43 7.06
N LEU A 447 8.46 -19.73 7.27
CA LEU A 447 7.29 -20.21 8.00
C LEU A 447 7.39 -19.89 9.50
N GLU A 448 8.56 -20.06 10.09
CA GLU A 448 8.83 -19.75 11.49
C GLU A 448 8.59 -18.26 11.78
N ASP A 449 9.14 -17.36 10.95
CA ASP A 449 8.91 -15.91 11.08
C ASP A 449 7.43 -15.55 10.87
N TYR A 450 6.74 -16.20 9.93
CA TYR A 450 5.31 -15.99 9.70
C TYR A 450 4.48 -16.40 10.92
N LEU A 451 4.70 -17.61 11.45
CA LEU A 451 3.97 -18.12 12.61
C LEU A 451 4.24 -17.26 13.85
N ALA A 452 5.49 -16.89 14.09
CA ALA A 452 5.85 -15.98 15.16
C ALA A 452 5.09 -14.64 15.02
N ALA A 453 5.07 -14.06 13.82
CA ALA A 453 4.34 -12.82 13.57
C ALA A 453 2.83 -12.95 13.80
N ILE A 454 2.19 -14.04 13.36
CA ILE A 454 0.75 -14.26 13.61
C ILE A 454 0.46 -14.34 15.12
N GLU A 455 1.30 -15.01 15.90
CA GLU A 455 1.16 -15.03 17.37
C GLU A 455 1.39 -13.65 18.00
N GLY A 456 2.38 -12.89 17.52
CA GLY A 456 2.58 -11.49 17.91
C GLY A 456 1.37 -10.60 17.60
N ILE A 457 0.74 -10.78 16.44
CA ILE A 457 -0.48 -10.07 16.04
C ILE A 457 -1.62 -10.38 17.02
N LYS A 458 -1.88 -11.67 17.28
CA LYS A 458 -2.92 -12.11 18.23
C LYS A 458 -2.69 -11.54 19.62
N THR A 459 -1.44 -11.56 20.08
CA THR A 459 -1.07 -11.13 21.44
C THR A 459 -1.19 -9.61 21.61
N HIS A 460 -0.64 -8.84 20.68
CA HIS A 460 -0.42 -7.41 20.88
C HIS A 460 -1.47 -6.52 20.20
N LEU A 461 -2.01 -6.94 19.07
CA LEU A 461 -2.73 -6.05 18.14
C LEU A 461 -4.21 -6.37 17.97
N VAL A 462 -4.65 -7.59 18.28
CA VAL A 462 -6.08 -7.96 18.21
C VAL A 462 -6.88 -7.33 19.35
N ARG A 463 -7.95 -6.61 19.02
CA ARG A 463 -8.97 -6.12 19.98
C ARG A 463 -10.37 -6.29 19.40
N HIS A 464 -11.38 -5.96 20.23
CA HIS A 464 -12.79 -6.03 19.85
C HIS A 464 -13.42 -4.64 19.92
N SER A 465 -14.22 -4.28 18.92
CA SER A 465 -14.94 -3.02 18.88
C SER A 465 -16.17 -3.01 19.78
N GLU A 466 -16.74 -1.84 19.99
CA GLU A 466 -18.07 -1.63 20.54
C GLU A 466 -18.96 -0.94 19.48
N PRO A 467 -20.25 -1.32 19.36
CA PRO A 467 -20.98 -2.25 20.21
C PRO A 467 -20.96 -3.72 19.75
N ASN A 468 -20.55 -4.00 18.50
CA ASN A 468 -20.78 -5.30 17.87
C ASN A 468 -19.66 -6.32 18.10
N LYS A 469 -18.65 -5.99 18.90
CA LYS A 469 -17.50 -6.87 19.22
C LYS A 469 -16.76 -7.37 17.98
N LEU A 470 -16.64 -6.54 16.95
CA LEU A 470 -15.89 -6.88 15.75
C LEU A 470 -14.40 -7.01 16.09
N THR A 471 -13.79 -8.13 15.69
CA THR A 471 -12.35 -8.35 15.86
C THR A 471 -11.59 -7.46 14.89
N PHE A 472 -10.69 -6.61 15.37
CA PHE A 472 -9.90 -5.73 14.53
C PHE A 472 -8.42 -5.74 14.94
N ILE A 473 -7.56 -5.28 14.04
CA ILE A 473 -6.11 -5.13 14.29
C ILE A 473 -5.80 -3.66 14.49
N GLY A 474 -5.28 -3.31 15.67
CA GLY A 474 -4.78 -1.97 15.95
C GLY A 474 -3.29 -1.80 15.66
N GLU A 475 -2.75 -0.66 16.08
CA GLU A 475 -1.32 -0.36 16.04
C GLU A 475 -0.75 -0.28 17.46
N LEU A 476 0.56 -0.49 17.58
CA LEU A 476 1.28 -0.37 18.85
C LEU A 476 2.42 0.64 18.72
N THR A 477 2.50 1.59 19.65
CA THR A 477 3.58 2.57 19.72
C THR A 477 4.09 2.64 21.15
N HIS A 478 5.31 2.16 21.39
CA HIS A 478 5.93 2.07 22.71
C HIS A 478 4.97 1.45 23.74
N ASP A 479 4.43 0.28 23.40
CA ASP A 479 3.42 -0.49 24.18
C ASP A 479 2.07 0.22 24.39
N ARG A 480 1.83 1.35 23.73
CA ARG A 480 0.52 2.01 23.71
C ARG A 480 -0.28 1.57 22.51
N PHE A 481 -1.42 0.94 22.78
CA PHE A 481 -2.36 0.50 21.76
C PHE A 481 -3.12 1.69 21.15
N SER A 482 -3.24 1.69 19.83
CA SER A 482 -4.05 2.62 19.05
C SER A 482 -5.10 1.83 18.28
N ALA A 483 -6.37 2.18 18.45
CA ALA A 483 -7.49 1.54 17.73
C ALA A 483 -7.62 2.03 16.27
N LYS A 484 -6.50 2.37 15.63
CA LYS A 484 -6.40 2.75 14.21
C LYS A 484 -6.18 1.49 13.38
N MET A 485 -6.91 1.35 12.27
CA MET A 485 -6.70 0.28 11.30
C MET A 485 -6.78 0.87 9.90
N ASP A 486 -5.75 0.61 9.09
CA ASP A 486 -5.75 0.99 7.68
C ASP A 486 -6.59 -0.02 6.89
N HIS A 487 -7.24 0.40 5.80
CA HIS A 487 -7.89 -0.54 4.87
C HIS A 487 -6.90 -1.59 4.35
N LEU A 488 -5.63 -1.21 4.22
CA LEU A 488 -4.54 -2.11 3.83
C LEU A 488 -4.53 -3.40 4.67
N VAL A 489 -4.79 -3.31 5.98
CA VAL A 489 -4.77 -4.47 6.90
C VAL A 489 -5.79 -5.55 6.51
N CYS A 490 -6.79 -5.21 5.68
CA CYS A 490 -7.74 -6.16 5.13
C CYS A 490 -7.13 -7.18 4.17
N PHE A 491 -5.81 -7.17 3.90
CA PHE A 491 -5.09 -8.26 3.24
C PHE A 491 -4.94 -9.52 4.15
N LEU A 492 -4.91 -9.30 5.46
CA LEU A 492 -4.57 -10.34 6.44
C LEU A 492 -5.58 -11.50 6.49
N PRO A 493 -6.92 -11.30 6.44
CA PRO A 493 -7.87 -12.40 6.42
C PRO A 493 -7.59 -13.39 5.28
N GLY A 494 -7.34 -12.88 4.07
CA GLY A 494 -7.02 -13.69 2.91
C GLY A 494 -5.71 -14.45 3.06
N THR A 495 -4.69 -13.77 3.59
CA THR A 495 -3.38 -14.37 3.88
C THR A 495 -3.49 -15.50 4.92
N LEU A 496 -4.24 -15.29 6.00
CA LEU A 496 -4.49 -16.32 7.02
C LEU A 496 -5.23 -17.53 6.42
N ALA A 497 -6.29 -17.29 5.63
CA ALA A 497 -7.04 -18.35 4.96
C ALA A 497 -6.17 -19.13 3.95
N LEU A 498 -5.31 -18.43 3.21
CA LEU A 498 -4.31 -19.04 2.34
C LEU A 498 -3.37 -19.94 3.14
N GLY A 499 -2.87 -19.47 4.29
CA GLY A 499 -2.03 -20.27 5.17
C GLY A 499 -2.70 -21.58 5.57
N VAL A 500 -3.95 -21.51 6.03
CA VAL A 500 -4.74 -22.70 6.43
C VAL A 500 -4.91 -23.66 5.27
N HIS A 501 -5.20 -23.16 4.06
CA HIS A 501 -5.27 -23.99 2.85
C HIS A 501 -3.96 -24.74 2.57
N HIS A 502 -2.83 -24.15 2.94
CA HIS A 502 -1.51 -24.76 2.80
C HIS A 502 -1.04 -25.56 4.03
N GLY A 503 -1.89 -25.77 5.03
CA GLY A 503 -1.65 -26.65 6.18
C GLY A 503 -1.26 -25.94 7.47
N LEU A 504 -1.46 -24.63 7.58
CA LEU A 504 -1.24 -23.89 8.82
C LEU A 504 -2.39 -24.11 9.84
N PRO A 505 -2.16 -23.79 11.12
CA PRO A 505 -3.13 -24.05 12.21
C PRO A 505 -4.54 -23.52 11.92
N THR A 506 -5.55 -24.28 12.32
CA THR A 506 -6.96 -23.98 11.99
C THR A 506 -7.51 -22.74 12.71
N ASP A 507 -6.94 -22.35 13.84
CA ASP A 507 -7.29 -21.12 14.55
C ASP A 507 -6.96 -19.84 13.74
N HIS A 508 -6.04 -19.93 12.77
CA HIS A 508 -5.83 -18.86 11.79
C HIS A 508 -7.09 -18.61 10.95
N MET A 509 -7.88 -19.66 10.65
CA MET A 509 -9.15 -19.52 9.92
C MET A 509 -10.20 -18.80 10.77
N GLU A 510 -10.24 -19.04 12.09
CA GLU A 510 -11.17 -18.34 12.96
C GLU A 510 -10.86 -16.84 13.02
N LEU A 511 -9.58 -16.48 13.15
CA LEU A 511 -9.14 -15.08 13.04
C LEU A 511 -9.45 -14.52 11.64
N ALA A 512 -9.22 -15.28 10.57
CA ALA A 512 -9.52 -14.87 9.20
C ALA A 512 -11.01 -14.53 9.02
N ARG A 513 -11.92 -15.39 9.49
CA ARG A 513 -13.37 -15.14 9.40
C ARG A 513 -13.78 -13.90 10.19
N ALA A 514 -13.26 -13.75 11.41
CA ALA A 514 -13.58 -12.61 12.27
C ALA A 514 -13.10 -11.29 11.66
N LEU A 515 -11.86 -11.24 11.15
CA LEU A 515 -11.34 -10.05 10.48
C LEU A 515 -12.04 -9.79 9.13
N MET A 516 -12.46 -10.83 8.41
CA MET A 516 -13.19 -10.66 7.15
C MET A 516 -14.56 -10.01 7.39
N GLU A 517 -15.26 -10.40 8.46
CA GLU A 517 -16.49 -9.71 8.89
C GLU A 517 -16.20 -8.23 9.17
N THR A 518 -15.16 -7.91 9.94
CA THR A 518 -14.77 -6.53 10.23
C THR A 518 -14.47 -5.72 8.97
N CYS A 519 -13.70 -6.26 8.03
CA CYS A 519 -13.40 -5.59 6.76
C CYS A 519 -14.65 -5.39 5.89
N TYR A 520 -15.59 -6.34 5.90
CA TYR A 520 -16.88 -6.14 5.26
C TYR A 520 -17.68 -5.01 5.95
N GLN A 521 -17.71 -4.97 7.29
CA GLN A 521 -18.37 -3.91 8.05
C GLN A 521 -17.73 -2.54 7.84
N MET A 522 -16.40 -2.45 7.67
CA MET A 522 -15.71 -1.21 7.30
C MET A 522 -16.22 -0.63 5.98
N ASN A 523 -16.67 -1.47 5.05
CA ASN A 523 -17.34 -1.05 3.82
C ASN A 523 -18.82 -0.74 4.08
N ARG A 524 -19.56 -1.69 4.62
CA ARG A 524 -21.03 -1.66 4.75
C ARG A 524 -21.54 -0.55 5.67
N GLN A 525 -20.81 -0.20 6.72
CA GLN A 525 -21.22 0.86 7.66
C GLN A 525 -21.08 2.27 7.07
N MET A 526 -20.39 2.43 5.93
CA MET A 526 -20.27 3.71 5.24
C MET A 526 -21.51 3.98 4.37
N GLU A 527 -21.88 5.24 4.20
CA GLU A 527 -23.06 5.61 3.41
C GLU A 527 -22.96 5.18 1.93
N THR A 528 -21.73 5.07 1.43
CA THR A 528 -21.44 4.60 0.06
C THR A 528 -21.28 3.09 -0.05
N GLY A 529 -21.20 2.36 1.07
CA GLY A 529 -20.84 0.94 1.05
C GLY A 529 -19.38 0.67 0.64
N LEU A 530 -18.49 1.66 0.74
CA LEU A 530 -17.07 1.57 0.40
C LEU A 530 -16.21 2.05 1.57
N SER A 531 -15.24 1.24 1.98
CA SER A 531 -14.38 1.55 3.13
C SER A 531 -13.54 2.81 2.89
N PRO A 532 -13.34 3.65 3.91
CA PRO A 532 -12.32 4.69 3.88
C PRO A 532 -10.91 4.10 3.93
N GLU A 533 -9.91 4.95 3.75
CA GLU A 533 -8.49 4.61 3.83
C GLU A 533 -8.09 4.16 5.24
N ILE A 534 -8.59 4.84 6.26
CA ILE A 534 -8.27 4.58 7.66
C ILE A 534 -9.54 4.65 8.49
N VAL A 535 -9.70 3.67 9.37
CA VAL A 535 -10.77 3.61 10.38
C VAL A 535 -10.20 3.67 11.79
N HIS A 536 -11.04 4.13 12.71
CA HIS A 536 -10.80 4.04 14.15
C HIS A 536 -11.95 3.29 14.81
N PHE A 537 -11.63 2.30 15.63
CA PHE A 537 -12.64 1.53 16.35
C PHE A 537 -12.92 2.10 17.74
N ASN A 538 -14.18 2.03 18.16
CA ASN A 538 -14.56 2.32 19.54
C ASN A 538 -14.20 1.14 20.44
N LEU A 539 -13.45 1.41 21.52
CA LEU A 539 -13.16 0.41 22.57
C LEU A 539 -14.20 0.42 23.71
N TYR A 540 -15.07 1.43 23.72
CA TYR A 540 -16.11 1.63 24.73
C TYR A 540 -17.44 1.95 24.02
N PRO A 541 -18.60 1.58 24.60
CA PRO A 541 -19.91 1.79 23.99
C PRO A 541 -20.11 3.24 23.50
N PRO A 542 -20.27 3.45 22.19
CA PRO A 542 -20.43 4.79 21.63
C PRO A 542 -21.90 5.24 21.66
N THR A 543 -22.15 6.54 21.55
CA THR A 543 -23.51 7.10 21.52
C THR A 543 -24.22 6.90 20.18
N ASP A 544 -23.48 6.73 19.09
CA ASP A 544 -23.98 6.58 17.72
C ASP A 544 -24.15 5.10 17.30
N ASN A 545 -23.85 4.15 18.20
CA ASN A 545 -23.91 2.70 17.98
C ASN A 545 -23.14 2.20 16.73
N LEU A 546 -22.13 2.94 16.26
CA LEU A 546 -21.27 2.53 15.15
C LEU A 546 -19.94 1.97 15.68
N ASP A 547 -19.46 0.86 15.12
CA ASP A 547 -18.13 0.33 15.44
C ASP A 547 -17.02 1.20 14.86
N VAL A 548 -17.26 1.69 13.64
CA VAL A 548 -16.28 2.35 12.78
C VAL A 548 -16.43 3.87 12.85
N LYS A 549 -15.38 4.55 13.30
CA LYS A 549 -15.23 6.01 13.20
C LYS A 549 -14.23 6.38 12.11
N VAL A 550 -14.56 7.42 11.35
CA VAL A 550 -13.73 7.88 10.24
C VAL A 550 -13.42 9.36 10.42
N LYS A 551 -12.14 9.68 10.56
CA LYS A 551 -11.70 11.09 10.62
C LYS A 551 -11.93 11.75 9.26
N PRO A 552 -12.23 13.06 9.20
CA PRO A 552 -12.51 13.73 7.94
C PRO A 552 -11.42 13.60 6.86
N ALA A 553 -10.14 13.57 7.24
CA ALA A 553 -9.03 13.43 6.31
C ALA A 553 -8.92 12.01 5.69
N ASP A 554 -9.48 11.02 6.38
CA ASP A 554 -9.28 9.60 6.07
C ASP A 554 -10.43 9.01 5.26
N ARG A 555 -11.49 9.79 5.00
CA ARG A 555 -12.72 9.37 4.30
C ARG A 555 -12.55 8.98 2.84
N HIS A 556 -11.36 9.15 2.27
CA HIS A 556 -11.13 8.87 0.87
C HIS A 556 -11.10 7.35 0.63
N ASN A 557 -11.62 6.91 -0.52
CA ASN A 557 -11.48 5.55 -1.03
C ASN A 557 -10.74 5.63 -2.37
N LEU A 558 -9.71 4.81 -2.53
CA LEU A 558 -8.83 4.82 -3.70
C LEU A 558 -9.01 3.59 -4.59
N LEU A 559 -10.19 2.95 -4.55
CA LEU A 559 -10.50 1.71 -5.26
C LEU A 559 -9.58 0.55 -4.86
N ARG A 560 -9.18 0.50 -3.58
CA ARG A 560 -8.20 -0.47 -3.09
C ARG A 560 -8.79 -1.90 -3.03
N PRO A 561 -7.96 -2.94 -3.25
CA PRO A 561 -8.45 -4.31 -3.45
C PRO A 561 -8.53 -5.16 -2.16
N GLU A 562 -7.96 -4.76 -1.03
CA GLU A 562 -7.60 -5.70 0.04
C GLU A 562 -8.81 -6.45 0.62
N THR A 563 -9.96 -5.78 0.75
CA THR A 563 -11.21 -6.45 1.16
C THR A 563 -11.63 -7.52 0.15
N VAL A 564 -11.68 -7.19 -1.15
CA VAL A 564 -12.14 -8.15 -2.19
C VAL A 564 -11.11 -9.25 -2.47
N GLU A 565 -9.82 -8.99 -2.25
CA GLU A 565 -8.77 -10.01 -2.22
C GLU A 565 -9.05 -11.05 -1.12
N SER A 566 -9.29 -10.58 0.11
CA SER A 566 -9.59 -11.49 1.22
C SER A 566 -10.87 -12.28 0.99
N LEU A 567 -11.92 -11.66 0.44
CA LEU A 567 -13.16 -12.37 0.06
C LEU A 567 -12.88 -13.50 -0.94
N PHE A 568 -11.97 -13.29 -1.90
CA PHE A 568 -11.58 -14.33 -2.85
C PHE A 568 -10.95 -15.54 -2.15
N TYR A 569 -9.96 -15.33 -1.27
CA TYR A 569 -9.34 -16.44 -0.53
C TYR A 569 -10.32 -17.15 0.40
N LEU A 570 -11.15 -16.41 1.13
CA LEU A 570 -12.15 -17.00 2.03
C LEU A 570 -13.18 -17.81 1.26
N TYR A 571 -13.66 -17.33 0.11
CA TYR A 571 -14.55 -18.11 -0.75
C TYR A 571 -13.86 -19.38 -1.28
N ARG A 572 -12.63 -19.26 -1.78
CA ARG A 572 -11.87 -20.38 -2.34
C ARG A 572 -11.58 -21.50 -1.33
N THR A 573 -11.37 -21.13 -0.08
CA THR A 573 -10.97 -22.06 0.98
C THR A 573 -12.17 -22.65 1.72
N THR A 574 -13.27 -21.92 1.85
CA THR A 574 -14.45 -22.37 2.62
C THR A 574 -15.64 -22.81 1.76
N GLY A 575 -15.75 -22.30 0.53
CA GLY A 575 -16.93 -22.47 -0.32
C GLY A 575 -18.16 -21.66 0.12
N ASP A 576 -18.08 -20.86 1.19
CA ASP A 576 -19.20 -20.07 1.70
C ASP A 576 -19.54 -18.92 0.74
N ARG A 577 -20.75 -18.99 0.16
CA ARG A 577 -21.20 -18.06 -0.88
C ARG A 577 -21.42 -16.64 -0.38
N LYS A 578 -21.55 -16.41 0.94
CA LYS A 578 -21.70 -15.05 1.48
C LYS A 578 -20.55 -14.13 1.06
N TYR A 579 -19.34 -14.66 0.90
CA TYR A 579 -18.18 -13.88 0.47
C TYR A 579 -18.31 -13.40 -0.98
N GLN A 580 -19.01 -14.16 -1.84
CA GLN A 580 -19.35 -13.70 -3.18
C GLN A 580 -20.44 -12.62 -3.15
N ASP A 581 -21.39 -12.71 -2.21
CA ASP A 581 -22.47 -11.73 -2.05
C ASP A 581 -21.90 -10.39 -1.55
N TRP A 582 -21.02 -10.40 -0.56
CA TRP A 582 -20.31 -9.21 -0.08
C TRP A 582 -19.44 -8.58 -1.17
N GLY A 583 -18.74 -9.39 -1.96
CA GLY A 583 -17.95 -8.90 -3.10
C GLY A 583 -18.83 -8.26 -4.17
N TRP A 584 -20.00 -8.82 -4.42
CA TRP A 584 -20.98 -8.26 -5.35
C TRP A 584 -21.55 -6.93 -4.85
N GLU A 585 -21.89 -6.82 -3.56
CA GLU A 585 -22.34 -5.57 -2.95
C GLU A 585 -21.31 -4.45 -3.10
N ILE A 586 -20.03 -4.75 -2.82
CA ILE A 586 -18.93 -3.79 -2.98
C ILE A 586 -18.77 -3.35 -4.44
N LEU A 587 -18.86 -4.28 -5.41
CA LEU A 587 -18.82 -3.93 -6.83
C LEU A 587 -19.97 -3.03 -7.24
N GLN A 588 -21.19 -3.26 -6.72
CA GLN A 588 -22.33 -2.38 -6.98
C GLN A 588 -22.10 -0.98 -6.40
N SER A 589 -21.50 -0.88 -5.21
CA SER A 589 -21.11 0.39 -4.61
C SER A 589 -20.07 1.13 -5.47
N PHE A 590 -19.04 0.44 -5.99
CA PHE A 590 -18.11 1.03 -6.95
C PHE A 590 -18.84 1.55 -8.21
N ASN A 591 -19.68 0.72 -8.83
CA ASN A 591 -20.43 1.10 -10.02
C ASN A 591 -21.36 2.31 -9.79
N LYS A 592 -21.94 2.43 -8.58
CA LYS A 592 -22.85 3.52 -8.23
C LYS A 592 -22.13 4.83 -7.93
N TYR A 593 -21.02 4.78 -7.18
CA TYR A 593 -20.41 5.99 -6.59
C TYR A 593 -19.09 6.42 -7.24
N THR A 594 -18.40 5.55 -7.99
CA THR A 594 -17.07 5.86 -8.56
C THR A 594 -17.04 5.84 -10.08
N ARG A 595 -18.08 5.28 -10.73
CA ARG A 595 -18.20 5.22 -12.19
C ARG A 595 -18.40 6.61 -12.80
N VAL A 596 -17.60 6.96 -13.81
CA VAL A 596 -17.66 8.26 -14.50
C VAL A 596 -18.24 8.09 -15.91
N SER A 597 -19.27 8.87 -16.24
CA SER A 597 -19.91 8.84 -17.56
C SER A 597 -18.92 9.21 -18.68
N PRO A 598 -18.83 8.43 -19.78
CA PRO A 598 -17.92 8.74 -20.90
C PRO A 598 -18.39 9.91 -21.78
N GLN A 599 -19.48 10.61 -21.43
CA GLN A 599 -20.18 11.52 -22.34
C GLN A 599 -19.24 12.57 -22.95
N LEU A 600 -19.15 12.60 -24.29
CA LEU A 600 -18.67 13.77 -25.03
C LEU A 600 -19.51 14.98 -24.61
N PRO A 601 -18.95 16.21 -24.59
CA PRO A 601 -19.80 17.39 -24.59
C PRO A 601 -20.77 17.25 -25.77
N SER A 602 -22.07 17.26 -25.51
CA SER A 602 -23.05 17.34 -26.58
C SER A 602 -22.70 18.58 -27.40
N CYS A 603 -22.26 18.39 -28.65
CA CYS A 603 -22.37 19.46 -29.63
C CYS A 603 -23.82 19.91 -29.56
N HIS A 604 -24.06 21.16 -29.15
CA HIS A 604 -25.31 21.81 -29.44
C HIS A 604 -25.49 21.70 -30.95
N ARG A 605 -26.35 20.78 -31.39
CA ARG A 605 -26.99 20.90 -32.68
C ARG A 605 -27.83 22.16 -32.58
N SER A 606 -27.28 23.24 -33.10
CA SER A 606 -28.06 24.33 -33.64
C SER A 606 -29.06 23.73 -34.62
N THR A 607 -30.31 23.67 -34.22
CA THR A 607 -31.45 23.41 -35.09
C THR A 607 -32.41 24.57 -34.95
N GLY A 608 -32.65 25.25 -36.07
CA GLY A 608 -33.86 26.04 -36.36
C GLY A 608 -33.98 27.35 -35.63
#